data_AF-A0A2B4RYU4-F1
#
_entry.id   AF-A0A2B4RYU4-F1
#
_cell.length_a   1.000
_cell.length_b   1.000
_cell.length_c   1.000
_cell.angle_alpha   90.00
_cell.angle_beta   90.00
_cell.angle_gamma   90.00
#
_symmetry.space_group_name_H-M   'P 1'
#
loop_
_entity.id
_entity.type
_entity.pdbx_description
1 polymer ?
#
loop_
_entity_poly.entity_id
_entity_poly.type
_entity_poly.pdbx_seq_one_letter_code
_entity_poly.pdbx_strand_id
1 'polypeptide(L)'
;MYVSLAEIQVKEEEEAMNRPFTKGKLNVPSNRVEQLYEAMLPNLPQYVIAILKILLAAAPTAKPKTESINILADVFPQDMPSTVLLSMRLGIDVNRHKEIIVKAISAILFLLLKHYKLNHVYQFEYMSQHLVFANCIPLILKYLNQNISAFVAAKNTIPQLDFPACILGDPLELTAESLENADQEACCWRNLFSCINLVRILQKLTKWKHSRTMMLVVFKSAPILKRVLKVKHELLQLYVLKLLKAQTKFLGRNWRKSNMKTMSAIYQRVRHRLNDDWAYGNDLDARPWDFQGEENALRTCVDRFNNRRYGFENFDRLGESAEEDEYQPVDNNVLSVLGEKIELSSDFKNNYERWLEREVFSVSIDWDQLCSCTAQCVE
;
A
#
# COMPACT_ATOMS: atom_id res chain seq x y z
N MET A 1 25.03 0.28 -16.56
CA MET A 1 24.40 -0.13 -15.28
C MET A 1 22.89 0.07 -15.42
N TYR A 2 22.04 -0.89 -15.05
CA TYR A 2 20.59 -0.72 -15.16
C TYR A 2 20.09 0.16 -14.00
N VAL A 3 19.42 1.27 -14.31
CA VAL A 3 18.75 2.14 -13.33
C VAL A 3 17.25 1.87 -13.43
N SER A 4 16.60 1.64 -12.29
CA SER A 4 15.17 1.36 -12.29
C SER A 4 14.35 2.65 -12.37
N LEU A 5 13.15 2.58 -12.94
CA LEU A 5 12.21 3.72 -12.96
C LEU A 5 11.97 4.30 -11.56
N ALA A 6 11.91 3.45 -10.53
CA ALA A 6 11.73 3.89 -9.15
C ALA A 6 12.92 4.72 -8.65
N GLU A 7 14.15 4.38 -9.01
CA GLU A 7 15.35 5.16 -8.63
C GLU A 7 15.37 6.50 -9.35
N ILE A 8 14.94 6.56 -10.61
CA ILE A 8 14.80 7.81 -11.37
C ILE A 8 13.77 8.72 -10.69
N GLN A 9 12.58 8.20 -10.39
CA GLN A 9 11.50 8.94 -9.74
C GLN A 9 11.89 9.46 -8.35
N VAL A 10 12.54 8.64 -7.52
CA VAL A 10 13.03 9.10 -6.20
C VAL A 10 14.04 10.23 -6.37
N LYS A 11 14.97 10.10 -7.32
CA LYS A 11 15.99 11.12 -7.56
C LYS A 11 15.38 12.44 -8.06
N GLU A 12 14.37 12.39 -8.93
CA GLU A 12 13.65 13.57 -9.40
C GLU A 12 12.97 14.32 -8.24
N GLU A 13 12.36 13.59 -7.31
CA GLU A 13 11.76 14.17 -6.11
C GLU A 13 12.81 14.76 -5.15
N GLU A 14 13.95 14.08 -4.97
CA GLU A 14 15.08 14.62 -4.19
C GLU A 14 15.66 15.91 -4.81
N GLU A 15 15.79 15.95 -6.14
CA GLU A 15 16.23 17.14 -6.87
C GLU A 15 15.23 18.29 -6.76
N ALA A 16 13.93 18.00 -6.86
CA ALA A 16 12.86 18.98 -6.68
C ALA A 16 12.88 19.59 -5.27
N MET A 17 13.14 18.77 -4.25
CA MET A 17 13.26 19.24 -2.86
C MET A 17 14.53 20.04 -2.60
N ASN A 18 15.67 19.60 -3.13
CA ASN A 18 16.96 20.28 -2.91
C ASN A 18 17.09 21.58 -3.72
N ARG A 19 16.31 21.73 -4.79
CA ARG A 19 16.37 22.87 -5.71
C ARG A 19 14.96 23.35 -6.07
N PRO A 20 14.17 23.85 -5.10
CA PRO A 20 12.76 24.19 -5.31
C PRO A 20 12.55 25.20 -6.44
N PHE A 21 13.44 26.20 -6.56
CA PHE A 21 13.34 27.24 -7.58
C PHE A 21 13.55 26.77 -9.03
N THR A 22 14.42 25.76 -9.25
CA THR A 22 14.80 25.33 -10.61
C THR A 22 14.17 23.99 -11.00
N LYS A 23 13.83 23.16 -10.01
CA LYS A 23 13.34 21.79 -10.21
C LYS A 23 12.05 21.49 -9.43
N GLY A 24 11.51 22.43 -8.65
CA GLY A 24 10.30 22.21 -7.84
C GLY A 24 9.02 21.98 -8.65
N LYS A 25 8.93 22.58 -9.85
CA LYS A 25 7.81 22.36 -10.78
C LYS A 25 8.08 21.12 -11.65
N LEU A 26 7.58 19.98 -11.21
CA LEU A 26 7.59 18.74 -11.99
C LEU A 26 6.29 18.63 -12.82
N ASN A 27 6.43 18.23 -14.08
CA ASN A 27 5.28 17.95 -14.94
C ASN A 27 4.54 16.70 -14.46
N VAL A 28 3.33 16.91 -13.95
CA VAL A 28 2.46 15.82 -13.49
C VAL A 28 1.74 15.20 -14.69
N PRO A 29 1.93 13.89 -14.98
CA PRO A 29 1.21 13.22 -16.05
C PRO A 29 -0.30 13.16 -15.77
N SER A 30 -1.11 13.80 -16.62
CA SER A 30 -2.58 13.71 -16.54
C SER A 30 -3.09 12.41 -17.19
N ASN A 31 -2.91 11.30 -16.49
CA ASN A 31 -3.42 9.99 -16.90
C ASN A 31 -4.51 9.49 -15.94
N ARG A 32 -5.27 8.46 -16.35
CA ARG A 32 -6.38 7.92 -15.54
C ARG A 32 -5.93 7.37 -14.18
N VAL A 33 -4.68 6.91 -14.07
CA VAL A 33 -4.13 6.40 -12.80
C VAL A 33 -3.83 7.55 -11.85
N GLU A 34 -3.31 8.65 -12.36
CA GLU A 34 -3.08 9.89 -11.61
C GLU A 34 -4.40 10.44 -11.07
N GLN A 35 -5.40 10.62 -11.94
CA GLN A 35 -6.73 11.13 -11.56
C GLN A 35 -7.40 10.24 -10.51
N LEU A 36 -7.27 8.92 -10.65
CA LEU A 36 -7.80 7.98 -9.65
C LEU A 36 -7.05 8.10 -8.32
N TYR A 37 -5.72 8.22 -8.34
CA TYR A 37 -4.92 8.38 -7.12
C TYR A 37 -5.31 9.65 -6.37
N GLU A 38 -5.36 10.78 -7.08
CA GLU A 38 -5.76 12.08 -6.55
C GLU A 38 -7.17 12.04 -5.94
N ALA A 39 -8.14 11.49 -6.67
CA ALA A 39 -9.52 11.35 -6.17
C ALA A 39 -9.62 10.43 -4.95
N MET A 40 -8.78 9.39 -4.86
CA MET A 40 -8.78 8.47 -3.72
C MET A 40 -7.98 9.01 -2.53
N LEU A 41 -7.03 9.92 -2.73
CA LEU A 41 -6.04 10.33 -1.74
C LEU A 41 -6.64 10.77 -0.39
N PRO A 42 -7.68 11.63 -0.33
CA PRO A 42 -8.23 12.12 0.95
C PRO A 42 -8.79 11.01 1.85
N ASN A 43 -9.35 9.97 1.23
CA ASN A 43 -10.08 8.90 1.92
C ASN A 43 -9.39 7.54 1.74
N LEU A 44 -8.15 7.50 1.24
CA LEU A 44 -7.44 6.27 0.96
C LEU A 44 -7.31 5.35 2.18
N PRO A 45 -6.99 5.86 3.40
CA PRO A 45 -6.92 5.02 4.59
C PRO A 45 -8.26 4.32 4.88
N GLN A 46 -9.37 5.03 4.76
CA GLN A 46 -10.72 4.49 4.98
C GLN A 46 -11.06 3.44 3.92
N TYR A 47 -10.75 3.68 2.65
CA TYR A 47 -10.98 2.72 1.56
C TYR A 47 -10.17 1.45 1.75
N VAL A 48 -8.91 1.56 2.15
CA VAL A 48 -8.05 0.41 2.46
C VAL A 48 -8.65 -0.41 3.61
N ILE A 49 -9.02 0.24 4.72
CA ILE A 49 -9.63 -0.45 5.86
C ILE A 49 -10.94 -1.15 5.45
N ALA A 50 -11.80 -0.47 4.70
CA ALA A 50 -13.08 -1.03 4.26
C ALA A 50 -12.87 -2.29 3.39
N ILE A 51 -12.00 -2.23 2.39
CA ILE A 51 -11.71 -3.37 1.51
C ILE A 51 -11.11 -4.54 2.30
N LEU A 52 -10.20 -4.29 3.24
CA LEU A 52 -9.61 -5.35 4.07
C LEU A 52 -10.62 -5.96 5.05
N LYS A 53 -11.56 -5.17 5.59
CA LYS A 53 -12.66 -5.70 6.42
C LYS A 53 -13.58 -6.62 5.62
N ILE A 54 -13.91 -6.26 4.38
CA ILE A 54 -14.70 -7.13 3.49
C ILE A 54 -13.92 -8.41 3.16
N LEU A 55 -12.60 -8.31 2.90
CA LEU A 55 -11.76 -9.48 2.66
C LEU A 55 -11.70 -10.41 3.86
N LEU A 56 -11.63 -9.86 5.08
CA LEU A 56 -11.69 -10.62 6.32
C LEU A 56 -13.04 -11.33 6.44
N ALA A 57 -14.14 -10.65 6.14
CA ALA A 57 -15.47 -11.23 6.20
C ALA A 57 -15.71 -12.39 5.21
N ALA A 58 -15.05 -12.32 4.06
CA ALA A 58 -15.08 -13.38 3.06
C ALA A 58 -14.05 -14.50 3.33
N ALA A 59 -13.28 -14.45 4.43
CA ALA A 59 -12.31 -15.48 4.74
C ALA A 59 -13.01 -16.81 5.10
N PRO A 60 -12.51 -17.97 4.66
CA PRO A 60 -13.14 -19.26 4.95
C PRO A 60 -13.22 -19.62 6.45
N THR A 61 -12.37 -18.99 7.28
CA THR A 61 -12.32 -19.17 8.74
C THR A 61 -13.07 -18.08 9.52
N ALA A 62 -13.74 -17.16 8.83
CA ALA A 62 -14.56 -16.11 9.42
C ALA A 62 -15.72 -16.72 10.22
N LYS A 63 -15.85 -16.35 11.50
CA LYS A 63 -17.01 -16.74 12.32
C LYS A 63 -18.11 -15.69 12.12
N PRO A 64 -19.37 -16.09 11.86
CA PRO A 64 -20.46 -15.16 11.54
C PRO A 64 -20.83 -14.19 12.68
N LYS A 65 -20.40 -14.44 13.92
CA LYS A 65 -20.74 -13.62 15.10
C LYS A 65 -19.75 -12.46 15.39
N THR A 66 -18.64 -12.35 14.65
CA THR A 66 -17.53 -11.46 15.02
C THR A 66 -17.22 -10.34 14.03
N GLU A 67 -17.95 -10.23 12.91
CA GLU A 67 -17.61 -9.30 11.84
C GLU A 67 -18.73 -8.29 11.63
N SER A 68 -18.37 -7.01 11.63
CA SER A 68 -19.31 -5.88 11.51
C SER A 68 -19.96 -5.75 10.13
N ILE A 69 -19.56 -6.57 9.15
CA ILE A 69 -20.02 -6.53 7.76
C ILE A 69 -20.67 -7.86 7.42
N ASN A 70 -21.98 -7.86 7.17
CA ASN A 70 -22.71 -9.04 6.73
C ASN A 70 -22.72 -9.14 5.21
N ILE A 71 -21.65 -9.69 4.63
CA ILE A 71 -21.54 -9.92 3.18
C ILE A 71 -22.53 -10.97 2.64
N LEU A 72 -23.24 -11.67 3.51
CA LEU A 72 -24.19 -12.73 3.12
C LEU A 72 -25.64 -12.23 3.10
N ALA A 73 -25.90 -10.97 3.49
CA ALA A 73 -27.23 -10.38 3.48
C ALA A 73 -27.89 -10.48 2.08
N ASP A 74 -27.11 -10.31 1.02
CA ASP A 74 -27.59 -10.38 -0.37
C ASP A 74 -27.79 -11.82 -0.90
N VAL A 75 -27.29 -12.83 -0.16
CA VAL A 75 -27.36 -14.25 -0.55
C VAL A 75 -28.49 -14.97 0.19
N PHE A 76 -28.83 -14.52 1.40
CA PHE A 76 -29.86 -15.17 2.19
C PHE A 76 -31.25 -14.87 1.62
N PRO A 77 -32.06 -15.90 1.31
CA PRO A 77 -33.45 -15.72 0.91
C PRO A 77 -34.29 -15.17 2.07
N GLN A 78 -35.42 -14.53 1.75
CA GLN A 78 -36.40 -14.06 2.75
C GLN A 78 -36.97 -15.24 3.56
N ASP A 79 -37.26 -16.35 2.89
CA ASP A 79 -37.70 -17.60 3.50
C ASP A 79 -36.57 -18.62 3.54
N MET A 80 -36.29 -19.15 4.74
CA MET A 80 -35.24 -20.15 4.91
C MET A 80 -35.63 -21.48 4.23
N PRO A 81 -34.66 -22.14 3.56
CA PRO A 81 -34.93 -23.38 2.86
C PRO A 81 -35.41 -24.48 3.81
N SER A 82 -36.56 -25.09 3.48
CA SER A 82 -37.19 -26.15 4.28
C SER A 82 -36.65 -27.55 3.97
N THR A 83 -36.04 -27.74 2.79
CA THR A 83 -35.51 -29.04 2.35
C THR A 83 -33.98 -29.10 2.45
N VAL A 84 -33.45 -30.30 2.68
CA VAL A 84 -32.00 -30.55 2.74
C VAL A 84 -31.31 -30.11 1.44
N LEU A 85 -31.94 -30.36 0.29
CA LEU A 85 -31.39 -30.02 -1.02
C LEU A 85 -31.26 -28.51 -1.22
N LEU A 86 -32.28 -27.73 -0.83
CA LEU A 86 -32.23 -26.28 -0.90
C LEU A 86 -31.21 -25.70 0.10
N SER A 87 -31.04 -26.32 1.26
CA SER A 87 -30.00 -25.95 2.24
C SER A 87 -28.59 -26.22 1.71
N MET A 88 -28.35 -27.36 1.06
CA MET A 88 -27.08 -27.69 0.39
C MET A 88 -26.76 -26.67 -0.71
N ARG A 89 -27.75 -26.34 -1.56
CA ARG A 89 -27.62 -25.31 -2.59
C ARG A 89 -27.23 -23.96 -1.99
N LEU A 90 -27.93 -23.51 -0.96
CA LEU A 90 -27.62 -22.26 -0.26
C LEU A 90 -26.19 -22.26 0.30
N GLY A 91 -25.74 -23.38 0.86
CA GLY A 91 -24.36 -23.53 1.34
C GLY A 91 -23.30 -23.38 0.24
N ILE A 92 -23.57 -23.95 -0.94
CA ILE A 92 -22.71 -23.79 -2.12
C ILE A 92 -22.69 -22.32 -2.58
N ASP A 93 -23.85 -21.68 -2.68
CA ASP A 93 -23.96 -20.28 -3.12
C ASP A 93 -23.27 -19.32 -2.15
N VAL A 94 -23.41 -19.53 -0.83
CA VAL A 94 -22.69 -18.76 0.21
C VAL A 94 -21.18 -18.87 0.03
N ASN A 95 -20.66 -20.08 -0.19
CA ASN A 95 -19.23 -20.25 -0.40
C ASN A 95 -18.78 -19.61 -1.71
N ARG A 96 -19.51 -19.83 -2.80
CA ARG A 96 -19.24 -19.21 -4.11
C ARG A 96 -19.19 -17.70 -4.02
N HIS A 97 -20.12 -17.08 -3.30
CA HIS A 97 -20.17 -15.64 -3.09
C HIS A 97 -18.89 -15.12 -2.40
N LYS A 98 -18.44 -15.82 -1.35
CA LYS A 98 -17.15 -15.51 -0.70
C LYS A 98 -15.98 -15.62 -1.68
N GLU A 99 -15.92 -16.66 -2.51
CA GLU A 99 -14.86 -16.82 -3.52
C GLU A 99 -14.82 -15.66 -4.51
N ILE A 100 -16.00 -15.21 -4.99
CA ILE A 100 -16.13 -14.08 -5.92
C ILE A 100 -15.62 -12.79 -5.28
N ILE A 101 -16.03 -12.51 -4.04
CA ILE A 101 -15.59 -11.32 -3.29
C ILE A 101 -14.07 -11.32 -3.12
N VAL A 102 -13.48 -12.42 -2.63
CA VAL A 102 -12.03 -12.50 -2.40
C VAL A 102 -11.28 -12.36 -3.73
N LYS A 103 -11.79 -12.97 -4.80
CA LYS A 103 -11.22 -12.81 -6.14
C LYS A 103 -11.26 -11.34 -6.59
N ALA A 104 -12.38 -10.66 -6.43
CA ALA A 104 -12.53 -9.26 -6.83
C ALA A 104 -11.59 -8.35 -6.03
N ILE A 105 -11.60 -8.47 -4.71
CA ILE A 105 -10.75 -7.65 -3.82
C ILE A 105 -9.27 -7.88 -4.10
N SER A 106 -8.83 -9.14 -4.20
CA SER A 106 -7.43 -9.46 -4.48
C SER A 106 -6.98 -8.95 -5.85
N ALA A 107 -7.87 -8.94 -6.86
CA ALA A 107 -7.58 -8.34 -8.16
C ALA A 107 -7.46 -6.81 -8.06
N ILE A 108 -8.41 -6.14 -7.41
CA ILE A 108 -8.43 -4.67 -7.26
C ILE A 108 -7.16 -4.21 -6.55
N LEU A 109 -6.85 -4.79 -5.38
CA LEU A 109 -5.65 -4.43 -4.61
C LEU A 109 -4.37 -4.68 -5.43
N PHE A 110 -4.29 -5.81 -6.14
CA PHE A 110 -3.11 -6.13 -6.93
C PHE A 110 -2.93 -5.17 -8.11
N LEU A 111 -4.02 -4.80 -8.79
CA LEU A 111 -4.01 -3.84 -9.90
C LEU A 111 -3.63 -2.45 -9.42
N LEU A 112 -4.23 -1.95 -8.33
CA LEU A 112 -3.88 -0.65 -7.74
C LEU A 112 -2.38 -0.58 -7.42
N LEU A 113 -1.84 -1.60 -6.74
CA LEU A 113 -0.40 -1.68 -6.44
C LEU A 113 0.50 -1.85 -7.68
N LYS A 114 -0.04 -2.26 -8.83
CA LYS A 114 0.73 -2.27 -10.09
C LYS A 114 0.69 -0.91 -10.76
N HIS A 115 -0.50 -0.35 -10.92
CA HIS A 115 -0.71 0.90 -11.64
C HIS A 115 -0.09 2.08 -10.89
N TYR A 116 -0.27 2.18 -9.58
CA TYR A 116 0.42 3.21 -8.79
C TYR A 116 1.93 3.07 -8.88
N LYS A 117 2.48 1.85 -8.87
CA LYS A 117 3.94 1.67 -8.99
C LYS A 117 4.48 2.05 -10.37
N LEU A 118 3.69 1.85 -11.42
CA LEU A 118 4.06 2.24 -12.78
C LEU A 118 3.96 3.76 -12.95
N ASN A 119 3.00 4.39 -12.28
CA ASN A 119 2.78 5.82 -12.36
C ASN A 119 3.79 6.59 -11.50
N HIS A 120 3.85 6.31 -10.19
CA HIS A 120 4.89 6.84 -9.31
C HIS A 120 5.21 5.93 -8.11
N VAL A 121 6.50 5.73 -7.82
CA VAL A 121 6.93 4.89 -6.70
C VAL A 121 6.36 5.34 -5.36
N TYR A 122 6.24 6.64 -5.10
CA TYR A 122 5.66 7.14 -3.84
C TYR A 122 4.14 6.98 -3.75
N GLN A 123 3.39 7.01 -4.86
CA GLN A 123 1.97 6.63 -4.84
C GLN A 123 1.80 5.15 -4.43
N PHE A 124 2.66 4.28 -4.96
CA PHE A 124 2.71 2.88 -4.57
C PHE A 124 3.07 2.71 -3.09
N GLU A 125 4.10 3.41 -2.60
CA GLU A 125 4.51 3.30 -1.21
C GLU A 125 3.44 3.84 -0.25
N TYR A 126 2.74 4.93 -0.60
CA TYR A 126 1.62 5.44 0.20
C TYR A 126 0.51 4.39 0.37
N MET A 127 0.03 3.80 -0.73
CA MET A 127 -0.96 2.71 -0.69
C MET A 127 -0.43 1.49 0.09
N SER A 128 0.85 1.13 -0.12
CA SER A 128 1.50 0.01 0.55
C SER A 128 1.62 0.21 2.06
N GLN A 129 1.98 1.41 2.52
CA GLN A 129 2.07 1.75 3.95
C GLN A 129 0.70 1.65 4.62
N HIS A 130 -0.35 2.16 4.00
CA HIS A 130 -1.72 2.04 4.52
C HIS A 130 -2.20 0.58 4.59
N LEU A 131 -1.88 -0.25 3.59
CA LEU A 131 -2.17 -1.69 3.64
C LEU A 131 -1.44 -2.37 4.81
N VAL A 132 -0.15 -2.08 4.99
CA VAL A 132 0.63 -2.67 6.08
C VAL A 132 0.10 -2.23 7.45
N PHE A 133 -0.20 -0.94 7.61
CA PHE A 133 -0.77 -0.37 8.85
C PHE A 133 -2.14 -0.97 9.17
N ALA A 134 -2.99 -1.15 8.16
CA ALA A 134 -4.30 -1.78 8.29
C ALA A 134 -4.25 -3.33 8.43
N ASN A 135 -3.10 -3.90 8.79
CA ASN A 135 -2.92 -5.33 9.05
C ASN A 135 -3.17 -6.25 7.83
N CYS A 136 -2.87 -5.77 6.61
CA CYS A 136 -3.00 -6.59 5.39
C CYS A 136 -2.08 -7.83 5.41
N ILE A 137 -0.84 -7.70 5.89
CA ILE A 137 0.10 -8.84 5.96
C ILE A 137 -0.46 -10.00 6.80
N PRO A 138 -0.79 -9.81 8.11
CA PRO A 138 -1.34 -10.89 8.91
C PRO A 138 -2.69 -11.40 8.39
N LEU A 139 -3.53 -10.54 7.78
CA LEU A 139 -4.78 -10.96 7.14
C LEU A 139 -4.53 -11.94 5.99
N ILE A 140 -3.60 -11.62 5.07
CA ILE A 140 -3.26 -12.53 3.98
C ILE A 140 -2.67 -13.84 4.52
N LEU A 141 -1.80 -13.77 5.53
CA LEU A 141 -1.26 -14.97 6.15
C LEU A 141 -2.35 -15.84 6.79
N LYS A 142 -3.33 -15.24 7.47
CA LYS A 142 -4.51 -15.94 8.00
C LYS A 142 -5.27 -16.64 6.88
N TYR A 143 -5.47 -15.97 5.74
CA TYR A 143 -6.13 -16.55 4.57
C TYR A 143 -5.37 -17.75 3.98
N LEU A 144 -4.04 -17.68 3.95
CA LEU A 144 -3.18 -18.79 3.48
C LEU A 144 -3.03 -19.91 4.52
N ASN A 145 -3.31 -19.63 5.80
CA ASN A 145 -3.18 -20.56 6.94
C ASN A 145 -4.39 -21.51 7.09
N GLN A 146 -4.99 -21.91 5.98
CA GLN A 146 -6.05 -22.92 5.93
C GLN A 146 -5.54 -24.19 5.27
N ASN A 147 -6.41 -25.20 5.11
CA ASN A 147 -6.09 -26.32 4.24
C ASN A 147 -6.13 -25.85 2.78
N ILE A 148 -5.00 -25.29 2.32
CA ILE A 148 -4.88 -24.66 1.01
C ILE A 148 -5.16 -25.62 -0.14
N SER A 149 -4.82 -26.91 0.02
CA SER A 149 -5.09 -27.94 -0.98
C SER A 149 -6.60 -28.18 -1.11
N ALA A 150 -7.31 -28.32 0.01
CA ALA A 150 -8.77 -28.45 0.00
C ALA A 150 -9.45 -27.18 -0.50
N PHE A 151 -8.94 -26.00 -0.13
CA PHE A 151 -9.48 -24.71 -0.58
C PHE A 151 -9.38 -24.53 -2.10
N VAL A 152 -8.23 -24.85 -2.69
CA VAL A 152 -8.04 -24.77 -4.15
C VAL A 152 -8.81 -25.87 -4.88
N ALA A 153 -9.11 -27.00 -4.23
CA ALA A 153 -9.92 -28.08 -4.79
C ALA A 153 -11.43 -27.97 -4.47
N ALA A 154 -11.86 -26.89 -3.80
CA ALA A 154 -13.24 -26.74 -3.37
C ALA A 154 -14.19 -26.65 -4.58
N LYS A 155 -15.32 -27.35 -4.51
CA LYS A 155 -16.35 -27.33 -5.55
C LYS A 155 -17.53 -26.49 -5.07
N ASN A 156 -17.54 -25.22 -5.43
CA ASN A 156 -18.62 -24.28 -5.11
C ASN A 156 -19.29 -23.76 -6.39
N THR A 157 -19.57 -24.68 -7.31
CA THR A 157 -20.19 -24.39 -8.61
C THR A 157 -21.21 -25.48 -8.89
N ILE A 158 -22.38 -25.10 -9.41
CA ILE A 158 -23.45 -26.03 -9.81
C ILE A 158 -23.59 -25.84 -11.32
N PRO A 159 -22.96 -26.70 -12.16
CA PRO A 159 -22.91 -26.50 -13.62
C PRO A 159 -24.29 -26.33 -14.27
N GLN A 160 -25.30 -27.02 -13.76
CA GLN A 160 -26.68 -26.95 -14.24
C GLN A 160 -27.31 -25.57 -14.02
N LEU A 161 -26.84 -24.81 -13.03
CA LEU A 161 -27.30 -23.46 -12.70
C LEU A 161 -26.41 -22.36 -13.30
N ASP A 162 -25.30 -22.73 -13.93
CA ASP A 162 -24.37 -21.76 -14.52
C ASP A 162 -24.78 -21.37 -15.94
N PHE A 163 -24.46 -20.14 -16.30
CA PHE A 163 -24.59 -19.68 -17.69
C PHE A 163 -23.56 -20.40 -18.58
N PRO A 164 -23.94 -20.91 -19.76
CA PRO A 164 -25.24 -20.75 -20.41
C PRO A 164 -26.23 -21.91 -20.14
N ALA A 165 -25.84 -22.95 -19.41
CA ALA A 165 -26.65 -24.16 -19.18
C ALA A 165 -28.01 -23.85 -18.54
N CYS A 166 -28.07 -22.90 -17.62
CA CYS A 166 -29.34 -22.48 -16.99
C CYS A 166 -30.34 -21.81 -17.94
N ILE A 167 -29.91 -21.40 -19.15
CA ILE A 167 -30.76 -20.75 -20.15
C ILE A 167 -31.01 -21.68 -21.35
N LEU A 168 -29.98 -22.44 -21.77
CA LEU A 168 -30.01 -23.25 -22.98
C LEU A 168 -30.33 -24.73 -22.74
N GLY A 169 -30.19 -25.22 -21.51
CA GLY A 169 -30.45 -26.62 -21.16
C GLY A 169 -31.91 -26.90 -20.87
N ASP A 170 -32.35 -28.14 -21.07
CA ASP A 170 -33.63 -28.61 -20.53
C ASP A 170 -33.62 -28.44 -19.00
N PRO A 171 -34.76 -28.08 -18.38
CA PRO A 171 -34.86 -27.94 -16.93
C PRO A 171 -34.69 -29.30 -16.26
N LEU A 172 -33.45 -29.69 -16.00
CA LEU A 172 -33.10 -30.89 -15.24
C LEU A 172 -33.45 -30.64 -13.77
N GLU A 173 -34.24 -31.52 -13.17
CA GLU A 173 -34.46 -31.51 -11.73
C GLU A 173 -33.13 -31.71 -11.01
N LEU A 174 -32.77 -30.77 -10.13
CA LEU A 174 -31.60 -30.90 -9.26
C LEU A 174 -31.81 -32.09 -8.32
N THR A 175 -31.05 -33.16 -8.55
CA THR A 175 -30.98 -34.31 -7.64
C THR A 175 -29.73 -34.23 -6.77
N ALA A 176 -29.73 -34.87 -5.60
CA ALA A 176 -28.55 -34.92 -4.73
C ALA A 176 -27.31 -35.50 -5.45
N GLU A 177 -27.51 -36.51 -6.30
CA GLU A 177 -26.46 -37.13 -7.11
C GLU A 177 -25.88 -36.17 -8.15
N SER A 178 -26.70 -35.27 -8.72
CA SER A 178 -26.24 -34.27 -9.70
C SER A 178 -25.34 -33.18 -9.10
N LEU A 179 -25.46 -32.91 -7.78
CA LEU A 179 -24.55 -32.01 -7.04
C LEU A 179 -23.17 -32.64 -6.81
N GLU A 180 -23.12 -33.96 -6.66
CA GLU A 180 -21.88 -34.69 -6.38
C GLU A 180 -21.08 -34.99 -7.67
N ASN A 181 -21.79 -35.19 -8.79
CA ASN A 181 -21.23 -35.59 -10.08
C ASN A 181 -20.73 -34.43 -10.96
N ALA A 182 -20.64 -33.19 -10.45
CA ALA A 182 -20.06 -32.09 -11.20
C ALA A 182 -18.61 -32.42 -11.62
N ASP A 183 -18.35 -32.36 -12.92
CA ASP A 183 -17.11 -32.75 -13.61
C ASP A 183 -15.82 -32.44 -12.83
N GLN A 184 -14.82 -33.31 -13.00
CA GLN A 184 -13.52 -33.23 -12.34
C GLN A 184 -12.65 -32.07 -12.86
N GLU A 185 -13.10 -30.82 -12.70
CA GLU A 185 -12.14 -29.72 -12.66
C GLU A 185 -11.22 -29.92 -11.46
N ALA A 186 -9.92 -30.10 -11.73
CA ALA A 186 -8.92 -30.40 -10.72
C ALA A 186 -8.70 -29.23 -9.73
N CYS A 187 -9.16 -28.01 -10.04
CA CYS A 187 -9.06 -26.85 -9.16
C CYS A 187 -10.16 -25.81 -9.39
N CYS A 188 -10.64 -25.20 -8.29
CA CYS A 188 -11.37 -23.95 -8.31
C CYS A 188 -10.44 -22.80 -8.73
N TRP A 189 -10.62 -22.33 -9.96
CA TRP A 189 -9.82 -21.26 -10.53
C TRP A 189 -9.94 -19.95 -9.73
N ARG A 190 -11.12 -19.64 -9.15
CA ARG A 190 -11.34 -18.41 -8.35
C ARG A 190 -10.44 -18.39 -7.12
N ASN A 191 -10.36 -19.52 -6.44
CA ASN A 191 -9.55 -19.71 -5.25
C ASN A 191 -8.06 -19.69 -5.57
N LEU A 192 -7.66 -20.39 -6.64
CA LEU A 192 -6.28 -20.37 -7.12
C LEU A 192 -5.83 -18.97 -7.52
N PHE A 193 -6.64 -18.24 -8.30
CA PHE A 193 -6.40 -16.87 -8.72
C PHE A 193 -6.25 -15.93 -7.51
N SER A 194 -7.14 -16.06 -6.51
CA SER A 194 -7.08 -15.27 -5.28
C SER A 194 -5.80 -15.56 -4.51
N CYS A 195 -5.42 -16.82 -4.33
CA CYS A 195 -4.17 -17.20 -3.65
C CYS A 195 -2.95 -16.61 -4.36
N ILE A 196 -2.90 -16.69 -5.69
CA ILE A 196 -1.81 -16.11 -6.49
C ILE A 196 -1.74 -14.60 -6.25
N ASN A 197 -2.85 -13.88 -6.37
CA ASN A 197 -2.86 -12.43 -6.18
C ASN A 197 -2.45 -12.03 -4.75
N LEU A 198 -2.95 -12.72 -3.74
CA LEU A 198 -2.61 -12.45 -2.34
C LEU A 198 -1.11 -12.65 -2.07
N VAL A 199 -0.50 -13.73 -2.57
CA VAL A 199 0.95 -13.96 -2.46
C VAL A 199 1.74 -12.90 -3.25
N ARG A 200 1.23 -12.45 -4.41
CA ARG A 200 1.85 -11.37 -5.19
C ARG A 200 1.74 -10.01 -4.51
N ILE A 201 0.64 -9.73 -3.82
CA ILE A 201 0.46 -8.55 -2.98
C ILE A 201 1.48 -8.59 -1.84
N LEU A 202 1.55 -9.69 -1.07
CA LEU A 202 2.57 -9.86 -0.03
C LEU A 202 3.99 -9.60 -0.58
N GLN A 203 4.33 -10.16 -1.74
CA GLN A 203 5.63 -9.96 -2.35
C GLN A 203 5.86 -8.49 -2.73
N LYS A 204 4.84 -7.77 -3.22
CA LYS A 204 4.96 -6.35 -3.51
C LYS A 204 5.19 -5.52 -2.26
N LEU A 205 4.50 -5.83 -1.16
CA LEU A 205 4.63 -5.12 0.11
C LEU A 205 6.02 -5.31 0.72
N THR A 206 6.59 -6.53 0.66
CA THR A 206 7.82 -6.88 1.39
C THR A 206 9.10 -6.83 0.57
N LYS A 207 9.02 -6.85 -0.77
CA LYS A 207 10.21 -6.86 -1.65
C LYS A 207 11.10 -5.65 -1.37
N TRP A 208 12.35 -5.91 -0.98
CA TRP A 208 13.36 -4.91 -0.63
C TRP A 208 12.98 -4.00 0.56
N LYS A 209 12.07 -4.47 1.43
CA LYS A 209 11.69 -3.74 2.65
C LYS A 209 12.00 -4.62 3.85
N HIS A 210 13.06 -4.27 4.58
CA HIS A 210 13.54 -5.06 5.71
C HIS A 210 12.52 -5.12 6.83
N SER A 211 11.97 -3.97 7.23
CA SER A 211 10.92 -3.87 8.25
C SER A 211 9.73 -4.79 7.94
N ARG A 212 9.17 -4.67 6.74
CA ARG A 212 8.00 -5.47 6.30
C ARG A 212 8.32 -6.96 6.13
N THR A 213 9.56 -7.30 5.75
CA THR A 213 10.01 -8.71 5.71
C THR A 213 10.19 -9.27 7.11
N MET A 214 10.69 -8.48 8.06
CA MET A 214 10.79 -8.87 9.46
C MET A 214 9.40 -9.13 10.06
N MET A 215 8.38 -8.35 9.68
CA MET A 215 6.99 -8.65 10.07
C MET A 215 6.55 -10.07 9.64
N LEU A 216 6.93 -10.53 8.43
CA LEU A 216 6.63 -11.92 8.00
C LEU A 216 7.29 -12.97 8.90
N VAL A 217 8.49 -12.70 9.39
CA VAL A 217 9.23 -13.57 10.30
C VAL A 217 8.55 -13.60 11.68
N VAL A 218 8.19 -12.42 12.21
CA VAL A 218 7.46 -12.27 13.47
C VAL A 218 6.12 -13.00 13.43
N PHE A 219 5.37 -12.90 12.33
CA PHE A 219 4.12 -13.63 12.13
C PHE A 219 4.29 -15.12 11.79
N LYS A 220 5.52 -15.67 11.88
CA LYS A 220 5.83 -17.08 11.60
C LYS A 220 5.27 -17.51 10.24
N SER A 221 5.48 -16.70 9.20
CA SER A 221 4.90 -16.96 7.89
C SER A 221 5.52 -18.16 7.15
N ALA A 222 6.78 -18.50 7.42
CA ALA A 222 7.51 -19.52 6.67
C ALA A 222 6.83 -20.91 6.68
N PRO A 223 6.35 -21.47 7.82
CA PRO A 223 5.55 -22.70 7.82
C PRO A 223 4.24 -22.62 7.02
N ILE A 224 3.57 -21.47 7.01
CA ILE A 224 2.34 -21.24 6.22
C ILE A 224 2.69 -21.30 4.73
N LEU A 225 3.68 -20.52 4.31
CA LEU A 225 4.17 -20.49 2.93
C LEU A 225 4.66 -21.85 2.45
N LYS A 226 5.36 -22.62 3.28
CA LYS A 226 5.76 -24.01 2.97
C LYS A 226 4.58 -24.93 2.72
N ARG A 227 3.44 -24.75 3.39
CA ARG A 227 2.22 -25.52 3.09
C ARG A 227 1.63 -25.11 1.74
N VAL A 228 1.64 -23.82 1.41
CA VAL A 228 1.19 -23.31 0.10
C VAL A 228 2.01 -23.92 -1.05
N LEU A 229 3.30 -24.19 -0.85
CA LEU A 229 4.13 -24.87 -1.86
C LEU A 229 3.62 -26.27 -2.26
N LYS A 230 2.78 -26.91 -1.46
CA LYS A 230 2.18 -28.22 -1.82
C LYS A 230 1.21 -28.11 -3.00
N VAL A 231 0.66 -26.93 -3.27
CA VAL A 231 -0.18 -26.68 -4.45
C VAL A 231 0.75 -26.63 -5.68
N LYS A 232 0.56 -27.58 -6.60
CA LYS A 232 1.40 -27.75 -7.81
C LYS A 232 1.03 -26.76 -8.91
N HIS A 233 1.13 -25.46 -8.62
CA HIS A 233 0.94 -24.40 -9.60
C HIS A 233 2.19 -23.52 -9.66
N GLU A 234 2.79 -23.40 -10.85
CA GLU A 234 4.13 -22.80 -11.03
C GLU A 234 4.21 -21.36 -10.55
N LEU A 235 3.24 -20.53 -10.95
CA LEU A 235 3.22 -19.11 -10.59
C LEU A 235 3.05 -18.91 -9.08
N LEU A 236 2.21 -19.75 -8.44
CA LEU A 236 1.98 -19.68 -7.00
C LEU A 236 3.26 -20.05 -6.26
N GLN A 237 3.87 -21.18 -6.62
CA GLN A 237 5.12 -21.65 -6.04
C GLN A 237 6.25 -20.63 -6.23
N LEU A 238 6.37 -20.01 -7.41
CA LEU A 238 7.40 -18.99 -7.67
C LEU A 238 7.29 -17.80 -6.71
N TYR A 239 6.10 -17.25 -6.51
CA TYR A 239 5.93 -16.10 -5.61
C TYR A 239 6.07 -16.49 -4.14
N VAL A 240 5.65 -17.70 -3.75
CA VAL A 240 5.89 -18.24 -2.41
C VAL A 240 7.40 -18.40 -2.15
N LEU A 241 8.16 -18.92 -3.12
CA LEU A 241 9.61 -19.07 -3.01
C LEU A 241 10.33 -17.71 -2.91
N LYS A 242 9.84 -16.67 -3.61
CA LYS A 242 10.36 -15.30 -3.47
C LYS A 242 10.15 -14.75 -2.04
N LEU A 243 9.00 -15.02 -1.43
CA LEU A 243 8.73 -14.62 -0.04
C LEU A 243 9.58 -15.39 0.95
N LEU A 244 9.81 -16.69 0.71
CA LEU A 244 10.69 -17.51 1.55
C LEU A 244 12.15 -17.05 1.42
N LYS A 245 12.61 -16.74 0.20
CA LYS A 245 13.93 -16.16 -0.08
C LYS A 245 14.17 -14.87 0.70
N ALA A 246 13.19 -13.97 0.75
CA ALA A 246 13.33 -12.73 1.51
C ALA A 246 13.54 -12.96 3.02
N GLN A 247 12.97 -14.03 3.57
CA GLN A 247 13.02 -14.34 5.00
C GLN A 247 14.27 -15.14 5.43
N THR A 248 14.96 -15.82 4.52
CA THR A 248 16.05 -16.75 4.86
C THR A 248 17.21 -16.12 5.61
N LYS A 249 17.45 -14.82 5.41
CA LYS A 249 18.50 -14.09 6.11
C LYS A 249 18.21 -13.90 7.59
N PHE A 250 16.92 -13.84 7.96
CA PHE A 250 16.44 -13.65 9.33
C PHE A 250 16.11 -14.98 10.05
N LEU A 251 15.79 -16.05 9.30
CA LEU A 251 15.44 -17.36 9.89
C LEU A 251 16.66 -18.16 10.39
N GLY A 252 17.85 -17.80 9.93
CA GLY A 252 19.11 -18.31 10.43
C GLY A 252 19.58 -19.68 9.92
N ARG A 253 20.76 -20.08 10.40
CA ARG A 253 21.50 -21.25 9.87
C ARG A 253 20.78 -22.58 10.11
N ASN A 254 20.22 -22.79 11.30
CA ASN A 254 19.53 -24.03 11.67
C ASN A 254 18.26 -24.26 10.84
N TRP A 255 17.52 -23.19 10.57
CA TRP A 255 16.36 -23.26 9.69
C TRP A 255 16.77 -23.66 8.27
N ARG A 256 17.84 -23.08 7.71
CA ARG A 256 18.30 -23.46 6.35
C ARG A 256 18.71 -24.93 6.26
N LYS A 257 19.44 -25.45 7.26
CA LYS A 257 19.84 -26.87 7.32
C LYS A 257 18.62 -27.80 7.30
N SER A 258 17.61 -27.52 8.12
CA SER A 258 16.37 -28.32 8.19
C SER A 258 15.43 -28.11 6.99
N ASN A 259 15.65 -27.08 6.17
CA ASN A 259 14.81 -26.71 5.02
C ASN A 259 15.53 -26.80 3.68
N MET A 260 16.53 -27.70 3.56
CA MET A 260 17.37 -27.79 2.36
C MET A 260 16.57 -27.95 1.05
N LYS A 261 15.50 -28.76 1.04
CA LYS A 261 14.61 -28.88 -0.14
C LYS A 261 14.01 -27.54 -0.58
N THR A 262 13.67 -26.67 0.38
CA THR A 262 13.17 -25.32 0.10
C THR A 262 14.29 -24.42 -0.41
N MET A 263 15.48 -24.51 0.20
CA MET A 263 16.67 -23.78 -0.27
C MET A 263 17.01 -24.14 -1.72
N SER A 264 17.06 -25.42 -2.06
CA SER A 264 17.29 -25.90 -3.42
C SER A 264 16.23 -25.39 -4.41
N ALA A 265 14.95 -25.41 -4.01
CA ALA A 265 13.87 -24.89 -4.84
C ALA A 265 13.99 -23.37 -5.08
N ILE A 266 14.41 -22.60 -4.08
CA ILE A 266 14.73 -21.17 -4.25
C ILE A 266 15.88 -21.01 -5.24
N TYR A 267 16.96 -21.79 -5.10
CA TYR A 267 18.10 -21.74 -6.00
C TYR A 267 17.73 -22.01 -7.46
N GLN A 268 16.88 -23.01 -7.70
CA GLN A 268 16.48 -23.43 -9.04
C GLN A 268 15.47 -22.50 -9.71
N ARG A 269 14.52 -21.94 -8.95
CA ARG A 269 13.33 -21.27 -9.53
C ARG A 269 13.30 -19.77 -9.36
N VAL A 270 14.07 -19.21 -8.43
CA VAL A 270 14.10 -17.76 -8.18
C VAL A 270 15.37 -17.16 -8.75
N ARG A 271 15.25 -16.07 -9.50
CA ARG A 271 16.40 -15.33 -10.04
C ARG A 271 17.29 -14.79 -8.90
N HIS A 272 18.60 -14.97 -9.04
CA HIS A 272 19.63 -14.40 -8.15
C HIS A 272 20.29 -13.18 -8.81
N ARG A 273 20.81 -12.29 -7.97
CA ARG A 273 21.68 -11.18 -8.38
C ARG A 273 23.09 -11.43 -7.84
N LEU A 274 24.09 -10.75 -8.41
CA LEU A 274 25.47 -10.89 -7.97
C LEU A 274 25.66 -10.49 -6.49
N ASN A 275 24.96 -9.45 -6.04
CA ASN A 275 25.03 -8.94 -4.67
C ASN A 275 23.92 -9.49 -3.77
N ASP A 276 23.43 -10.70 -4.07
CA ASP A 276 22.25 -11.29 -3.41
C ASP A 276 22.69 -12.17 -2.24
N ASP A 277 22.88 -11.57 -1.07
CA ASP A 277 23.40 -12.27 0.13
C ASP A 277 22.31 -13.02 0.93
N TRP A 278 21.17 -13.33 0.31
CA TRP A 278 20.01 -13.94 0.96
C TRP A 278 20.30 -15.27 1.69
N ALA A 279 21.29 -16.03 1.22
CA ALA A 279 21.68 -17.32 1.79
C ALA A 279 22.72 -17.20 2.91
N TYR A 280 23.42 -16.06 3.01
CA TYR A 280 24.32 -15.76 4.12
C TYR A 280 23.49 -15.28 5.33
N GLY A 281 23.81 -15.78 6.51
CA GLY A 281 23.01 -15.54 7.73
C GLY A 281 23.64 -14.47 8.58
N ASN A 282 23.71 -13.25 8.05
CA ASN A 282 24.37 -12.13 8.71
C ASN A 282 23.43 -11.40 9.69
N ASP A 283 22.12 -11.46 9.46
CA ASP A 283 21.12 -10.68 10.18
C ASP A 283 20.35 -11.53 11.21
N LEU A 284 21.04 -12.39 11.97
CA LEU A 284 20.42 -13.26 12.98
C LEU A 284 19.87 -12.48 14.18
N ASP A 285 20.57 -11.43 14.57
CA ASP A 285 20.24 -10.59 15.73
C ASP A 285 19.34 -9.41 15.34
N ALA A 286 18.85 -9.37 14.10
CA ALA A 286 17.99 -8.31 13.63
C ALA A 286 16.63 -8.37 14.34
N ARG A 287 16.26 -7.27 15.00
CA ARG A 287 15.04 -7.11 15.78
C ARG A 287 14.00 -6.31 15.00
N PRO A 288 12.70 -6.46 15.31
CA PRO A 288 11.64 -5.77 14.56
C PRO A 288 11.77 -4.25 14.48
N TRP A 289 12.34 -3.61 15.51
CA TRP A 289 12.52 -2.16 15.58
C TRP A 289 13.77 -1.64 14.88
N ASP A 290 14.73 -2.49 14.53
CA ASP A 290 16.00 -2.07 13.91
C ASP A 290 15.79 -1.42 12.53
N PHE A 291 14.67 -1.71 11.86
CA PHE A 291 14.32 -1.18 10.54
C PHE A 291 13.23 -0.09 10.57
N GLN A 292 12.85 0.38 11.76
CA GLN A 292 11.78 1.39 11.88
C GLN A 292 12.21 2.76 11.32
N GLY A 293 13.51 3.09 11.41
CA GLY A 293 14.07 4.32 10.86
C GLY A 293 13.90 4.43 9.34
N GLU A 294 14.21 3.36 8.59
CA GLU A 294 14.02 3.31 7.13
C GLU A 294 12.55 3.52 6.74
N GLU A 295 11.62 2.91 7.48
CA GLU A 295 10.19 2.99 7.18
C GLU A 295 9.61 4.38 7.52
N ASN A 296 10.09 5.00 8.61
CA ASN A 296 9.72 6.36 8.97
C ASN A 296 10.27 7.38 7.96
N ALA A 297 11.54 7.25 7.55
CA ALA A 297 12.13 8.12 6.53
C ALA A 297 11.37 8.02 5.20
N LEU A 298 11.01 6.79 4.78
CA LEU A 298 10.19 6.58 3.59
C LEU A 298 8.82 7.26 3.71
N ARG A 299 8.16 7.17 4.87
CA ARG A 299 6.89 7.86 5.12
C ARG A 299 7.04 9.37 4.95
N THR A 300 8.07 9.96 5.52
CA THR A 300 8.34 11.40 5.36
C THR A 300 8.53 11.78 3.88
N CYS A 301 9.27 11.01 3.10
CA CYS A 301 9.42 11.27 1.66
C CYS A 301 8.07 11.20 0.91
N VAL A 302 7.25 10.21 1.24
CA VAL A 302 5.93 10.03 0.62
C VAL A 302 4.97 11.17 0.99
N ASP A 303 4.96 11.58 2.24
CA ASP A 303 4.10 12.67 2.72
C ASP A 303 4.50 14.00 2.05
N ARG A 304 5.81 14.29 1.95
CA ARG A 304 6.32 15.45 1.22
C ARG A 304 5.94 15.43 -0.26
N PHE A 305 6.10 14.28 -0.92
CA PHE A 305 5.66 14.09 -2.31
C PHE A 305 4.18 14.40 -2.49
N ASN A 306 3.33 13.86 -1.59
CA ASN A 306 1.89 14.04 -1.69
C ASN A 306 1.47 15.48 -1.41
N ASN A 307 2.04 16.12 -0.39
CA ASN A 307 1.78 17.53 -0.08
C ASN A 307 2.21 18.44 -1.23
N ARG A 308 3.38 18.21 -1.82
CA ARG A 308 3.87 19.02 -2.94
C ARG A 308 3.02 18.87 -4.20
N ARG A 309 2.54 17.66 -4.50
CA ARG A 309 1.91 17.33 -5.79
C ARG A 309 0.39 17.37 -5.77
N TYR A 310 -0.23 16.99 -4.66
CA TYR A 310 -1.68 16.95 -4.48
C TYR A 310 -2.11 17.68 -3.22
N GLY A 311 -1.23 18.50 -2.63
CA GLY A 311 -1.60 19.38 -1.52
C GLY A 311 -2.89 20.07 -1.92
N PHE A 312 -3.99 19.58 -1.36
CA PHE A 312 -5.26 20.26 -1.44
C PHE A 312 -4.94 21.62 -0.84
N GLU A 313 -5.27 22.69 -1.56
CA GLU A 313 -5.46 23.97 -0.90
C GLU A 313 -6.26 23.65 0.38
N ASN A 314 -5.65 23.87 1.54
CA ASN A 314 -6.38 24.12 2.75
C ASN A 314 -7.14 25.42 2.49
N PHE A 315 -8.17 25.39 1.67
CA PHE A 315 -8.95 26.55 1.25
C PHE A 315 -9.77 27.10 2.42
N ASP A 316 -9.65 26.57 3.65
CA ASP A 316 -10.50 27.02 4.75
C ASP A 316 -9.94 26.87 6.18
N ARG A 317 -8.62 26.78 6.39
CA ARG A 317 -8.06 26.90 7.75
C ARG A 317 -6.74 27.66 7.76
N LEU A 318 -6.87 28.96 8.04
CA LEU A 318 -5.91 29.81 8.75
C LEU A 318 -4.43 29.65 8.34
N GLY A 319 -4.00 30.58 7.48
CA GLY A 319 -2.60 30.89 7.25
C GLY A 319 -2.07 30.24 5.99
N GLU A 320 -1.63 31.09 5.06
CA GLU A 320 -0.72 30.77 3.99
C GLU A 320 0.31 29.72 4.44
N SER A 321 0.56 28.73 3.58
CA SER A 321 1.63 27.78 3.79
C SER A 321 2.93 28.54 4.07
N ALA A 322 3.42 28.47 5.30
CA ALA A 322 4.70 29.05 5.72
C ALA A 322 5.89 28.59 4.86
N GLU A 323 5.75 27.51 4.08
CA GLU A 323 6.74 27.05 3.11
C GLU A 323 6.60 27.70 1.72
N GLU A 324 5.45 28.26 1.33
CA GLU A 324 5.36 29.04 0.06
C GLU A 324 5.80 30.49 0.25
N ASP A 325 5.58 31.08 1.43
CA ASP A 325 5.98 32.47 1.75
C ASP A 325 7.50 32.64 1.84
N GLU A 326 8.24 31.64 2.31
CA GLU A 326 9.70 31.73 2.48
C GLU A 326 10.46 31.77 1.14
N TYR A 327 9.80 31.38 0.04
CA TYR A 327 10.40 31.24 -1.29
C TYR A 327 9.66 32.02 -2.39
N GLN A 328 8.79 32.97 -2.03
CA GLN A 328 8.30 33.96 -2.99
C GLN A 328 9.40 35.00 -3.27
N PRO A 329 9.49 35.54 -4.51
CA PRO A 329 10.36 36.68 -4.76
C PRO A 329 9.97 37.82 -3.81
N VAL A 330 10.91 38.24 -2.96
CA VAL A 330 10.68 39.39 -2.08
C VAL A 330 10.44 40.63 -2.95
N ASP A 331 9.43 41.42 -2.59
CA ASP A 331 9.18 42.69 -3.25
C ASP A 331 10.33 43.66 -2.98
N ASN A 332 11.22 43.81 -3.95
CA ASN A 332 12.38 44.69 -3.87
C ASN A 332 12.04 46.14 -4.31
N ASN A 333 10.78 46.45 -4.59
CA ASN A 333 10.37 47.78 -5.00
C ASN A 333 10.13 48.69 -3.78
N VAL A 334 11.04 49.63 -3.56
CA VAL A 334 10.99 50.61 -2.46
C VAL A 334 9.66 51.40 -2.44
N LEU A 335 9.07 51.69 -3.60
CA LEU A 335 7.79 52.40 -3.68
C LEU A 335 6.59 51.56 -3.22
N SER A 336 6.69 50.24 -3.36
CA SER A 336 5.67 49.30 -2.89
C SER A 336 5.71 49.19 -1.36
N VAL A 337 6.90 48.98 -0.80
CA VAL A 337 7.13 48.90 0.66
C VAL A 337 6.77 50.20 1.37
N LEU A 338 7.14 51.37 0.83
CA LEU A 338 6.78 52.67 1.40
C LEU A 338 5.31 53.05 1.20
N GLY A 339 4.62 52.40 0.26
CA GLY A 339 3.19 52.58 0.01
C GLY A 339 2.29 51.74 0.91
N GLU A 340 2.86 50.76 1.60
CA GLU A 340 2.12 49.84 2.47
C GLU A 340 1.67 50.55 3.76
N LYS A 341 0.36 50.52 4.03
CA LYS A 341 -0.20 51.10 5.26
C LYS A 341 -0.10 50.09 6.40
N ILE A 342 1.00 50.16 7.15
CA ILE A 342 1.19 49.32 8.34
C ILE A 342 0.38 49.89 9.51
N GLU A 343 -0.60 49.14 10.01
CA GLU A 343 -1.31 49.50 11.24
C GLU A 343 -0.47 49.14 12.47
N LEU A 344 0.10 50.16 13.11
CA LEU A 344 0.85 49.98 14.36
C LEU A 344 -0.09 49.59 15.52
N SER A 345 0.36 48.63 16.34
CA SER A 345 -0.37 48.17 17.52
C SER A 345 -0.63 49.29 18.53
N SER A 346 -1.72 49.19 19.29
CA SER A 346 -2.06 50.16 20.33
C SER A 346 -0.96 50.30 21.39
N ASP A 347 -0.31 49.19 21.74
CA ASP A 347 0.76 49.18 22.73
C ASP A 347 2.02 49.88 22.24
N PHE A 348 2.36 49.73 20.95
CA PHE A 348 3.47 50.46 20.35
C PHE A 348 3.17 51.96 20.30
N LYS A 349 1.96 52.35 19.86
CA LYS A 349 1.52 53.75 19.83
C LYS A 349 1.62 54.41 21.20
N ASN A 350 1.21 53.71 22.26
CA ASN A 350 1.25 54.21 23.63
C ASN A 350 2.68 54.33 24.20
N ASN A 351 3.64 53.56 23.68
CA ASN A 351 5.03 53.55 24.16
C ASN A 351 6.02 54.14 23.14
N TYR A 352 5.52 54.84 22.12
CA TYR A 352 6.31 55.30 20.98
C TYR A 352 7.45 56.24 21.39
N GLU A 353 7.20 57.18 22.31
CA GLU A 353 8.22 58.12 22.79
C GLU A 353 9.38 57.40 23.50
N ARG A 354 9.07 56.40 24.34
CA ARG A 354 10.10 55.60 25.02
C ARG A 354 10.92 54.77 24.04
N TRP A 355 10.28 54.27 22.99
CA TRP A 355 10.97 53.55 21.92
C TRP A 355 11.91 54.48 21.14
N LEU A 356 11.47 55.71 20.80
CA LEU A 356 12.32 56.71 20.12
C LEU A 356 13.55 57.07 20.95
N GLU A 357 13.39 57.34 22.24
CA GLU A 357 14.51 57.65 23.12
C GLU A 357 15.53 56.51 23.16
N ARG A 358 15.04 55.26 23.29
CA ARG A 358 15.91 54.10 23.44
C ARG A 358 16.56 53.67 22.13
N GLU A 359 15.81 53.54 21.04
CA GLU A 359 16.29 52.89 19.82
C GLU A 359 16.78 53.88 18.75
N VAL A 360 16.33 55.15 18.80
CA VAL A 360 16.68 56.14 17.77
C VAL A 360 17.62 57.21 18.32
N PHE A 361 17.29 57.83 19.45
CA PHE A 361 18.10 58.94 19.98
C PHE A 361 19.32 58.49 20.78
N SER A 362 19.21 57.38 21.53
CA SER A 362 20.34 56.88 22.34
C SER A 362 21.32 55.98 21.57
N VAL A 363 20.98 55.60 20.34
CA VAL A 363 21.81 54.76 19.47
C VAL A 363 22.54 55.65 18.47
N SER A 364 23.88 55.61 18.47
CA SER A 364 24.67 56.25 17.43
C SER A 364 24.63 55.41 16.15
N ILE A 365 23.76 55.79 15.21
CA ILE A 365 23.67 55.13 13.91
C ILE A 365 24.75 55.69 12.99
N ASP A 366 25.60 54.80 12.46
CA ASP A 366 26.58 55.14 11.42
C ASP A 366 25.91 55.17 10.05
N TRP A 367 25.46 56.36 9.65
CA TRP A 367 24.71 56.56 8.41
C TRP A 367 25.56 56.34 7.14
N ASP A 368 26.89 56.38 7.25
CA ASP A 368 27.78 56.18 6.09
C ASP A 368 27.81 54.70 5.64
N GLN A 369 27.48 53.75 6.52
CA GLN A 369 27.31 52.34 6.17
C GLN A 369 26.09 52.08 5.24
N LEU A 370 25.03 52.89 5.35
CA LEU A 370 23.83 52.75 4.52
C LEU A 370 24.08 53.20 3.07
N CYS A 371 24.95 54.19 2.87
CA CYS A 371 25.27 54.75 1.56
C CYS A 371 26.38 53.97 0.82
N SER A 372 27.16 53.14 1.52
CA SER A 372 28.28 52.37 0.97
C SER A 372 27.90 50.96 0.48
N CYS A 373 26.61 50.61 0.55
CA CYS A 373 26.09 49.34 0.03
C CYS A 373 25.99 49.35 -1.51
N THR A 374 27.11 49.62 -2.20
CA THR A 374 27.27 49.21 -3.59
C THR A 374 27.43 47.71 -3.59
N ALA A 375 26.44 47.01 -4.14
CA ALA A 375 26.43 45.58 -4.34
C ALA A 375 27.78 45.08 -4.88
N GLN A 376 28.54 44.38 -4.04
CA GLN A 376 29.53 43.43 -4.54
C GLN A 376 28.74 42.24 -5.10
N CYS A 377 28.29 42.38 -6.35
CA CYS A 377 28.05 41.21 -7.19
C CYS A 377 29.43 40.56 -7.39
N VAL A 378 29.71 39.54 -6.58
CA VAL A 378 30.80 38.61 -6.85
C VAL A 378 30.37 37.79 -8.07
N GLU A 379 31.10 37.96 -9.18
CA GLU A 379 31.03 37.13 -10.39
C GLU A 379 31.35 35.66 -10.12
#